data_AF-A0A1Q7BMX3-F1
#
_entry.id   AF-A0A1Q7BMX3-F1
#
_cell.length_a   1.000
_cell.length_b   1.000
_cell.length_c   1.000
_cell.angle_alpha   90.00
_cell.angle_beta   90.00
_cell.angle_gamma   90.00
#
_symmetry.space_group_name_H-M   'P 1'
#
loop_
_entity.id
_entity.type
_entity.pdbx_description
1 polymer ?
#
loop_
_entity_poly.entity_id
_entity_poly.type
_entity_poly.pdbx_seq_one_letter_code
_entity_poly.pdbx_strand_id
1 'polypeptide(L)'
;MHYEVTIITVRPGAEQKALARLKETLPTAAGDGLLACWCSDIGALNRILLIRAAPDITRIHAEREKILRSGNPFGVGEYIAATSMDTYVSLPFMPPVTAGQYGPVFEVRTYVFKPGGVAPTIELWREWAPRRATVSPLLAAMHSITGTVTRFMHIWPYPGLEERARLRAKAIADKVWPPPGGPDHFTAMQSDIYLPADFSPMR
;
A
#
# COMPACT_ATOMS: atom_id res chain seq x y z
N MET A 1 7.01 8.58 9.97
CA MET A 1 6.93 7.12 10.21
C MET A 1 7.34 6.41 8.93
N HIS A 2 8.16 5.35 9.03
CA HIS A 2 8.51 4.53 7.87
C HIS A 2 7.63 3.28 7.81
N TYR A 3 7.47 2.76 6.60
CA TYR A 3 6.74 1.55 6.29
C TYR A 3 7.55 0.71 5.34
N GLU A 4 7.58 -0.59 5.56
CA GLU A 4 7.98 -1.54 4.54
C GLU A 4 6.75 -1.96 3.75
N VAL A 5 6.81 -1.80 2.42
CA VAL A 5 5.82 -2.36 1.52
C VAL A 5 6.48 -3.45 0.71
N THR A 6 5.96 -4.67 0.87
CA THR A 6 6.44 -5.86 0.17
C THR A 6 5.35 -6.36 -0.75
N ILE A 7 5.63 -6.49 -2.04
CA ILE A 7 4.73 -7.09 -3.03
C ILE A 7 5.32 -8.44 -3.42
N ILE A 8 4.58 -9.51 -3.12
CA ILE A 8 4.89 -10.88 -3.48
C ILE A 8 4.01 -11.23 -4.67
N THR A 9 4.62 -11.37 -5.85
CA THR A 9 3.93 -11.94 -7.01
C THR A 9 4.08 -13.45 -6.96
N VAL A 10 2.95 -14.16 -6.89
CA VAL A 10 2.92 -15.62 -6.87
C VAL A 10 2.61 -16.17 -8.26
N ARG A 11 2.97 -17.43 -8.51
CA ARG A 11 2.59 -18.14 -9.72
C ARG A 11 1.06 -18.28 -9.80
N PRO A 12 0.44 -18.23 -11.00
CA PRO A 12 -0.99 -18.43 -11.15
C PRO A 12 -1.48 -19.70 -10.44
N GLY A 13 -2.57 -19.58 -9.68
CA GLY A 13 -3.16 -20.67 -8.90
C GLY A 13 -2.47 -21.00 -7.57
N ALA A 14 -1.41 -20.28 -7.19
CA ALA A 14 -0.68 -20.52 -5.93
C ALA A 14 -1.13 -19.62 -4.76
N GLU A 15 -1.98 -18.61 -4.99
CA GLU A 15 -2.32 -17.57 -4.00
C GLU A 15 -2.87 -18.13 -2.69
N GLN A 16 -3.87 -19.02 -2.75
CA GLN A 16 -4.46 -19.61 -1.54
C GLN A 16 -3.46 -20.45 -0.73
N LYS A 17 -2.56 -21.16 -1.41
CA LYS A 17 -1.48 -21.92 -0.73
C LYS A 17 -0.47 -20.98 -0.08
N ALA A 18 -0.10 -19.91 -0.77
CA ALA A 18 0.79 -18.90 -0.23
C ALA A 18 0.16 -18.21 1.00
N LEU A 19 -1.12 -17.83 0.94
CA LEU A 19 -1.84 -17.24 2.07
C LEU A 19 -1.90 -18.16 3.29
N ALA A 20 -2.15 -19.46 3.09
CA ALA A 20 -2.14 -20.43 4.19
C ALA A 20 -0.78 -20.46 4.91
N ARG A 21 0.32 -20.45 4.15
CA ARG A 21 1.68 -20.38 4.72
C ARG A 21 1.95 -19.03 5.40
N LEU A 22 1.56 -17.92 4.79
CA LEU A 22 1.76 -16.58 5.35
C LEU A 22 1.00 -16.40 6.68
N LYS A 23 -0.17 -17.02 6.83
CA LYS A 23 -0.93 -17.04 8.08
C LYS A 23 -0.15 -17.68 9.24
N GLU A 24 0.70 -18.66 8.94
CA GLU A 24 1.54 -19.35 9.92
C GLU A 24 2.87 -18.63 10.19
N THR A 25 3.43 -17.95 9.19
CA THR A 25 4.80 -17.42 9.24
C THR A 25 4.89 -15.93 9.52
N LEU A 26 3.86 -15.15 9.16
CA LEU A 26 3.82 -13.73 9.46
C LEU A 26 3.45 -13.54 10.93
N PRO A 27 4.07 -12.55 11.61
CA PRO A 27 3.73 -12.29 12.99
C PRO A 27 2.32 -11.70 13.09
N THR A 28 1.48 -12.32 13.91
CA THR A 28 0.08 -11.93 14.09
C THR A 28 -0.18 -11.21 15.42
N ALA A 29 0.83 -11.09 16.29
CA ALA A 29 0.67 -10.42 17.58
C ALA A 29 0.66 -8.90 17.43
N ALA A 30 -0.14 -8.22 18.25
CA ALA A 30 -0.17 -6.78 18.33
C ALA A 30 1.20 -6.25 18.77
N GLY A 31 1.86 -5.46 17.91
CA GLY A 31 3.19 -4.88 18.18
C GLY A 31 4.31 -5.40 17.27
N ASP A 32 4.10 -6.51 16.55
CA ASP A 32 5.13 -7.09 15.66
C ASP A 32 5.22 -6.44 14.27
N GLY A 33 4.50 -5.34 14.08
CA GLY A 33 4.65 -4.46 12.93
C GLY A 33 3.86 -4.84 11.69
N LEU A 34 3.25 -6.02 11.56
CA LEU A 34 2.36 -6.28 10.41
C LEU A 34 1.10 -5.41 10.48
N LEU A 35 0.83 -4.66 9.41
CA LEU A 35 -0.35 -3.82 9.27
C LEU A 35 -1.35 -4.40 8.28
N ALA A 36 -0.89 -4.88 7.13
CA ALA A 36 -1.75 -5.39 6.07
C ALA A 36 -1.16 -6.63 5.41
N CYS A 37 -2.03 -7.58 5.04
CA CYS A 37 -1.75 -8.69 4.13
C CYS A 37 -2.94 -8.81 3.17
N TRP A 38 -2.80 -8.27 1.96
CA TRP A 38 -3.92 -8.12 1.02
C TRP A 38 -3.62 -8.75 -0.33
N CYS A 39 -4.63 -9.29 -1.00
CA CYS A 39 -4.53 -9.89 -2.33
C CYS A 39 -5.13 -8.94 -3.38
N SER A 40 -4.45 -8.83 -4.52
CA SER A 40 -4.93 -8.05 -5.65
C SER A 40 -6.10 -8.76 -6.34
N ASP A 41 -7.22 -8.05 -6.47
CA ASP A 41 -8.46 -8.52 -7.10
C ASP A 41 -8.66 -7.90 -8.49
N ILE A 42 -8.47 -6.58 -8.62
CA ILE A 42 -8.54 -5.86 -9.90
C ILE A 42 -7.21 -5.13 -10.13
N GLY A 43 -6.65 -5.30 -11.32
CA GLY A 43 -5.38 -4.69 -11.72
C GLY A 43 -4.32 -5.76 -11.93
N ALA A 44 -3.13 -5.57 -11.37
CA ALA A 44 -2.06 -6.56 -11.48
C ALA A 44 -2.33 -7.79 -10.57
N LEU A 45 -2.79 -8.89 -11.17
CA LEU A 45 -3.22 -10.11 -10.48
C LEU A 45 -2.07 -10.92 -9.87
N ASN A 46 -2.43 -11.89 -9.01
CA ASN A 46 -1.52 -12.80 -8.31
C ASN A 46 -0.50 -12.06 -7.44
N ARG A 47 -0.91 -10.96 -6.81
CA ARG A 47 -0.05 -10.13 -5.96
C ARG A 47 -0.59 -10.10 -4.55
N ILE A 48 0.27 -10.46 -3.60
CA ILE A 48 0.04 -10.28 -2.17
C ILE A 48 0.85 -9.06 -1.72
N LEU A 49 0.16 -8.04 -1.22
CA LEU A 49 0.72 -6.82 -0.68
C LEU A 49 0.81 -6.94 0.85
N LEU A 50 2.01 -6.80 1.38
CA LEU A 50 2.30 -6.70 2.80
C LEU A 50 2.68 -5.26 3.14
N ILE A 51 2.07 -4.69 4.18
CA ILE A 51 2.53 -3.42 4.79
C ILE A 51 2.99 -3.73 6.20
N ARG A 52 4.23 -3.34 6.54
CA ARG A 52 4.78 -3.46 7.88
C ARG A 52 5.20 -2.09 8.41
N ALA A 53 4.82 -1.77 9.64
CA ALA A 53 5.34 -0.63 10.38
C ALA A 53 6.84 -0.80 10.61
N ALA A 54 7.55 0.30 10.49
CA ALA A 54 9.00 0.30 10.38
C ALA A 54 9.60 1.41 11.27
N PRO A 55 9.47 1.31 12.60
CA PRO A 55 9.92 2.36 13.52
C PRO A 55 11.45 2.49 13.57
N ASP A 56 12.18 1.41 13.30
CA ASP A 56 13.65 1.36 13.23
C ASP A 56 14.09 0.85 11.85
N ILE A 57 14.76 1.71 11.09
CA ILE A 57 15.25 1.38 9.75
C ILE A 57 16.32 0.28 9.77
N THR A 58 17.13 0.22 10.83
CA THR A 58 18.21 -0.76 10.97
C THR A 58 17.64 -2.16 11.07
N ARG A 59 16.57 -2.32 11.85
CA ARG A 59 15.84 -3.59 11.97
C ARG A 59 15.27 -4.05 10.63
N ILE A 60 14.67 -3.15 9.84
CA ILE A 60 14.14 -3.49 8.51
C ILE A 60 15.26 -3.98 7.59
N HIS A 61 16.41 -3.29 7.59
CA HIS A 61 17.54 -3.69 6.76
C HIS A 61 18.03 -5.10 7.13
N ALA A 62 18.19 -5.38 8.43
CA ALA A 62 18.59 -6.71 8.91
C ALA A 62 17.55 -7.79 8.56
N GLU A 63 16.25 -7.50 8.72
CA GLU A 63 15.17 -8.42 8.35
C GLU A 63 15.16 -8.70 6.85
N ARG A 64 15.35 -7.69 5.99
CA ARG A 64 15.45 -7.87 4.54
C ARG A 64 16.64 -8.73 4.15
N GLU A 65 17.80 -8.51 4.77
CA GLU A 65 18.98 -9.35 4.52
C GLU A 65 18.71 -10.81 4.89
N LYS A 66 18.06 -11.06 6.04
CA LYS A 66 17.63 -12.40 6.45
C LYS A 66 16.67 -13.02 5.44
N ILE A 67 15.68 -12.27 4.97
CA ILE A 67 14.69 -12.71 3.97
C ILE A 67 15.39 -13.08 2.65
N LEU A 68 16.32 -12.24 2.18
CA LEU A 68 17.06 -12.47 0.94
C LEU A 68 17.97 -13.70 1.02
N ARG A 69 18.52 -14.01 2.20
CA ARG A 69 19.40 -15.17 2.42
C ARG A 69 18.65 -16.47 2.71
N SER A 70 17.34 -16.45 3.01
CA SER A 70 16.64 -17.64 3.53
C SER A 70 16.35 -18.71 2.48
N GLY A 71 16.41 -18.39 1.19
CA GLY A 71 15.94 -19.27 0.10
C GLY A 71 14.43 -19.57 0.12
N ASN A 72 13.72 -19.17 1.17
CA ASN A 72 12.30 -19.36 1.38
C ASN A 72 11.69 -18.12 2.07
N PRO A 73 11.65 -16.96 1.38
CA PRO A 73 11.18 -15.70 1.95
C PRO A 73 9.73 -15.85 2.42
N PHE A 74 9.48 -15.44 3.68
CA PHE A 74 8.18 -15.58 4.36
C PHE A 74 7.57 -16.99 4.37
N GLY A 75 8.37 -18.04 4.09
CA GLY A 75 7.87 -19.42 4.01
C GLY A 75 7.05 -19.74 2.76
N VAL A 76 7.11 -18.88 1.73
CA VAL A 76 6.36 -19.03 0.46
C VAL A 76 7.25 -19.05 -0.79
N GLY A 77 8.56 -19.31 -0.62
CA GLY A 77 9.56 -19.30 -1.68
C GLY A 77 9.17 -20.14 -2.91
N GLU A 78 8.60 -21.33 -2.69
CA GLU A 78 8.15 -22.20 -3.79
C GLU A 78 7.02 -21.60 -4.63
N TYR A 79 6.24 -20.66 -4.11
CA TYR A 79 5.11 -20.04 -4.81
C TYR A 79 5.48 -18.74 -5.52
N ILE A 80 6.63 -18.16 -5.19
CA ILE A 80 7.04 -16.84 -5.65
C ILE A 80 7.50 -16.88 -7.12
N ALA A 81 6.93 -15.98 -7.91
CA ALA A 81 7.42 -15.63 -9.24
C ALA A 81 8.31 -14.37 -9.19
N ALA A 82 7.97 -13.39 -8.34
CA ALA A 82 8.76 -12.19 -8.13
C ALA A 82 8.46 -11.56 -6.77
N THR A 83 9.41 -10.82 -6.21
CA THR A 83 9.23 -10.05 -4.97
C THR A 83 9.86 -8.68 -5.12
N SER A 84 9.15 -7.64 -4.64
CA SER A 84 9.72 -6.30 -4.43
C SER A 84 9.51 -5.87 -2.99
N MET A 85 10.54 -5.28 -2.37
CA MET A 85 10.50 -4.78 -0.99
C MET A 85 11.03 -3.35 -0.98
N ASP A 86 10.17 -2.40 -0.62
CA ASP A 86 10.50 -0.98 -0.66
C ASP A 86 10.12 -0.27 0.64
N THR A 87 10.94 0.71 1.02
CA THR A 87 10.69 1.56 2.17
C THR A 87 9.91 2.79 1.73
N TYR A 88 8.83 3.09 2.44
CA TYR A 88 7.99 4.26 2.26
C TYR A 88 8.02 5.14 3.50
N VAL A 89 7.84 6.44 3.29
CA VAL A 89 7.72 7.46 4.34
C VAL A 89 6.37 8.15 4.18
N SER A 90 5.57 8.19 5.24
CA SER A 90 4.31 8.94 5.24
C SER A 90 4.54 10.42 4.98
N LEU A 91 3.57 11.06 4.31
CA LEU A 91 3.57 12.51 4.24
C LEU A 91 3.54 13.12 5.67
N PRO A 92 4.18 14.28 5.92
CA PRO A 92 4.42 14.75 7.29
C PRO A 92 3.16 15.01 8.14
N PHE A 93 2.01 15.23 7.51
CA PHE A 93 0.74 15.54 8.15
C PHE A 93 -0.22 14.34 8.23
N MET A 94 0.19 13.17 7.71
CA MET A 94 -0.64 11.97 7.80
C MET A 94 -0.47 11.32 9.18
N PRO A 95 -1.57 10.88 9.82
CA PRO A 95 -1.46 10.04 11.01
C PRO A 95 -0.74 8.72 10.67
N PRO A 96 -0.10 8.07 11.67
CA PRO A 96 0.44 6.73 11.47
C PRO A 96 -0.64 5.76 11.00
N VAL A 97 -0.33 4.94 10.00
CA VAL A 97 -1.18 3.82 9.58
C VAL A 97 -1.30 2.81 10.73
N THR A 98 -2.53 2.47 11.11
CA THR A 98 -2.85 1.52 12.18
C THR A 98 -3.67 0.36 11.64
N ALA A 99 -3.53 -0.82 12.24
CA ALA A 99 -4.45 -1.94 12.00
C ALA A 99 -5.88 -1.58 12.46
N GLY A 100 -6.90 -2.23 11.89
CA GLY A 100 -8.30 -1.89 12.16
C GLY A 100 -9.28 -2.41 11.10
N GLN A 101 -10.55 -2.04 11.24
CA GLN A 101 -11.61 -2.32 10.27
C GLN A 101 -11.92 -1.05 9.47
N TYR A 102 -11.68 -1.08 8.17
CA TYR A 102 -11.79 0.01 7.19
C TYR A 102 -12.44 -0.44 5.87
N GLY A 103 -12.23 -1.69 5.44
CA GLY A 103 -12.60 -2.18 4.11
C GLY A 103 -14.03 -2.74 3.99
N PRO A 104 -14.25 -3.81 3.17
CA PRO A 104 -13.26 -4.78 2.71
C PRO A 104 -12.51 -4.43 1.41
N VAL A 105 -12.85 -3.32 0.74
CA VAL A 105 -12.25 -2.96 -0.56
C VAL A 105 -11.20 -1.87 -0.38
N PHE A 106 -9.95 -2.14 -0.76
CA PHE A 106 -8.86 -1.17 -0.68
C PHE A 106 -8.41 -0.77 -2.08
N GLU A 107 -8.62 0.49 -2.47
CA GLU A 107 -7.98 1.04 -3.66
C GLU A 107 -6.57 1.50 -3.31
N VAL A 108 -5.57 0.80 -3.84
CA VAL A 108 -4.15 1.17 -3.72
C VAL A 108 -3.71 1.82 -5.02
N ARG A 109 -3.28 3.08 -4.92
CA ARG A 109 -2.84 3.87 -6.07
C ARG A 109 -1.34 4.11 -5.95
N THR A 110 -0.58 3.71 -6.96
CA THR A 110 0.89 3.80 -6.98
C THR A 110 1.33 4.57 -8.21
N TYR A 111 1.91 5.75 -8.01
CA TYR A 111 2.30 6.65 -9.09
C TYR A 111 3.81 6.84 -9.12
N VAL A 112 4.39 7.05 -10.28
CA VAL A 112 5.82 7.33 -10.45
C VAL A 112 6.03 8.83 -10.52
N PHE A 113 6.90 9.38 -9.67
CA PHE A 113 7.21 10.81 -9.67
C PHE A 113 8.05 11.22 -10.88
N LYS A 114 7.83 12.44 -11.37
CA LYS A 114 8.83 13.20 -12.12
C LYS A 114 9.97 13.64 -11.18
N PRO A 115 11.19 13.86 -11.70
CA PRO A 115 12.26 14.51 -10.93
C PRO A 115 11.76 15.82 -10.30
N GLY A 116 12.01 16.00 -8.99
CA GLY A 116 11.53 17.17 -8.23
C GLY A 116 10.04 17.17 -7.86
N GLY A 117 9.27 16.14 -8.24
CA GLY A 117 7.81 16.11 -8.02
C GLY A 117 7.36 15.87 -6.57
N VAL A 118 8.25 15.42 -5.69
CA VAL A 118 7.90 15.04 -4.30
C VAL A 118 7.42 16.24 -3.49
N ALA A 119 8.24 17.29 -3.36
CA ALA A 119 7.92 18.44 -2.50
C ALA A 119 6.64 19.18 -2.94
N PRO A 120 6.42 19.50 -4.24
CA PRO A 120 5.17 20.08 -4.70
C PRO A 120 3.95 19.20 -4.41
N THR A 121 4.09 17.88 -4.58
CA THR A 121 3.00 16.94 -4.29
C THR A 121 2.65 16.93 -2.81
N ILE A 122 3.63 17.03 -1.90
CA ILE A 122 3.39 17.12 -0.46
C ILE A 122 2.54 18.35 -0.12
N GLU A 123 2.92 19.51 -0.63
CA GLU A 123 2.19 20.75 -0.34
C GLU A 123 0.79 20.74 -0.94
N LEU A 124 0.64 20.21 -2.16
CA LEU A 124 -0.67 20.03 -2.79
C LEU A 124 -1.54 19.06 -1.99
N TRP A 125 -1.01 17.94 -1.51
CA TRP A 125 -1.76 17.00 -0.68
C TRP A 125 -2.09 17.58 0.70
N ARG A 126 -1.25 18.45 1.26
CA ARG A 126 -1.52 19.12 2.55
C ARG A 126 -2.81 19.94 2.47
N GLU A 127 -3.03 20.64 1.36
CA GLU A 127 -4.24 21.43 1.14
C GLU A 127 -5.45 20.56 0.76
N TRP A 128 -5.27 19.59 -0.13
CA TRP A 128 -6.39 18.92 -0.79
C TRP A 128 -6.82 17.59 -0.16
N ALA A 129 -5.92 16.88 0.54
CA ALA A 129 -6.28 15.62 1.20
C ALA A 129 -7.38 15.81 2.25
N PRO A 130 -7.38 16.87 3.10
CA PRO A 130 -8.49 17.12 4.03
C PRO A 130 -9.83 17.33 3.33
N ARG A 131 -9.85 18.01 2.17
CA ARG A 131 -11.08 18.20 1.38
C ARG A 131 -11.60 16.88 0.86
N ARG A 132 -10.73 16.04 0.31
CA ARG A 132 -11.12 14.70 -0.17
C ARG A 132 -11.54 13.77 0.97
N ALA A 133 -10.95 13.89 2.14
CA ALA A 133 -11.31 13.11 3.33
C ALA A 133 -12.76 13.35 3.80
N THR A 134 -13.38 14.47 3.41
CA THR A 134 -14.82 14.72 3.65
C THR A 134 -15.75 13.84 2.80
N VAL A 135 -15.23 13.26 1.72
CA VAL A 135 -16.00 12.43 0.78
C VAL A 135 -15.65 10.95 0.93
N SER A 136 -14.36 10.61 1.04
CA SER A 136 -13.93 9.22 1.23
C SER A 136 -12.75 9.13 2.19
N PRO A 137 -12.69 8.11 3.06
CA PRO A 137 -11.57 7.95 3.99
C PRO A 137 -10.23 7.86 3.25
N LEU A 138 -9.18 8.46 3.82
CA LEU A 138 -7.80 8.33 3.36
C LEU A 138 -7.00 7.60 4.44
N LEU A 139 -6.50 6.41 4.11
CA LEU A 139 -5.79 5.57 5.08
C LEU A 139 -4.29 5.83 5.07
N ALA A 140 -3.71 6.03 3.90
CA ALA A 140 -2.28 6.29 3.75
C ALA A 140 -2.02 7.22 2.57
N ALA A 141 -1.03 8.09 2.73
CA ALA A 141 -0.36 8.80 1.65
C ALA A 141 1.13 8.83 2.00
N MET A 142 1.96 8.21 1.17
CA MET A 142 3.38 7.98 1.45
C MET A 142 4.19 7.91 0.17
N HIS A 143 5.46 8.28 0.22
CA HIS A 143 6.37 8.15 -0.92
C HIS A 143 7.49 7.15 -0.61
N SER A 144 7.97 6.43 -1.64
CA SER A 144 9.10 5.54 -1.47
C SER A 144 10.40 6.35 -1.34
N ILE A 145 11.36 5.77 -0.62
CA ILE A 145 12.75 6.25 -0.53
C ILE A 145 13.75 5.19 -1.00
N THR A 146 13.25 4.00 -1.36
CA THR A 146 14.01 2.93 -2.04
C THR A 146 13.28 2.46 -3.29
N GLY A 147 13.96 1.61 -4.06
CA GLY A 147 13.44 0.97 -5.27
C GLY A 147 13.96 1.63 -6.53
N THR A 148 13.55 1.09 -7.68
CA THR A 148 14.05 1.52 -9.00
C THR A 148 13.60 2.93 -9.41
N VAL A 149 12.48 3.40 -8.86
CA VAL A 149 11.92 4.74 -9.09
C VAL A 149 11.26 5.25 -7.80
N THR A 150 11.19 6.56 -7.62
CA THR A 150 10.44 7.16 -6.51
C THR A 150 8.96 7.08 -6.82
N ARG A 151 8.20 6.43 -5.93
CA ARG A 151 6.76 6.22 -6.09
C ARG A 151 5.98 6.95 -5.03
N PHE A 152 4.77 7.35 -5.37
CA PHE A 152 3.77 7.84 -4.46
C PHE A 152 2.66 6.80 -4.30
N MET A 153 2.49 6.28 -3.09
CA MET A 153 1.45 5.32 -2.75
C MET A 153 0.39 6.00 -1.88
N HIS A 154 -0.87 5.90 -2.27
CA HIS A 154 -2.01 6.31 -1.46
C HIS A 154 -3.09 5.24 -1.45
N ILE A 155 -3.74 5.09 -0.30
CA ILE A 155 -4.64 3.97 -0.02
C ILE A 155 -5.99 4.51 0.45
N TRP A 156 -7.05 4.08 -0.22
CA TRP A 156 -8.43 4.48 0.03
C TRP A 156 -9.28 3.26 0.33
N PRO A 157 -9.75 3.08 1.57
CA PRO A 157 -10.66 2.01 1.92
C PRO A 157 -12.10 2.36 1.55
N TYR A 158 -12.86 1.36 1.16
CA TYR A 158 -14.25 1.43 0.76
C TYR A 158 -15.02 0.20 1.25
N PRO A 159 -16.33 0.35 1.56
CA PRO A 159 -17.18 -0.80 1.89
C PRO A 159 -17.49 -1.67 0.66
N GLY A 160 -17.27 -1.17 -0.56
CA GLY A 160 -17.53 -1.89 -1.80
C GLY A 160 -17.13 -1.11 -3.05
N LEU A 161 -17.10 -1.78 -4.20
CA LEU A 161 -16.74 -1.17 -5.50
C LEU A 161 -17.76 -0.15 -5.99
N GLU A 162 -19.05 -0.35 -5.70
CA GLU A 162 -20.10 0.61 -6.03
C GLU A 162 -19.93 1.91 -5.24
N GLU A 163 -19.71 1.81 -3.92
CA GLU A 163 -19.48 2.98 -3.08
C GLU A 163 -18.19 3.71 -3.48
N ARG A 164 -17.14 2.96 -3.84
CA ARG A 164 -15.94 3.54 -4.43
C ARG A 164 -16.27 4.38 -5.67
N ALA A 165 -17.05 3.85 -6.61
CA ALA A 165 -17.42 4.56 -7.83
C ALA A 165 -18.22 5.83 -7.52
N ARG A 166 -19.23 5.71 -6.64
CA ARG A 166 -20.07 6.82 -6.20
C ARG A 166 -19.26 7.95 -5.54
N LEU A 167 -18.40 7.62 -4.59
CA LEU A 167 -17.58 8.60 -3.86
C LEU A 167 -16.54 9.28 -4.75
N ARG A 168 -15.98 8.56 -5.73
CA ARG A 168 -15.09 9.17 -6.72
C ARG A 168 -15.83 10.17 -7.62
N ALA A 169 -17.01 9.82 -8.11
CA ALA A 169 -17.84 10.72 -8.89
C ALA A 169 -18.23 11.96 -8.06
N LYS A 170 -18.63 11.76 -6.80
CA LYS A 170 -18.94 12.84 -5.86
C LYS A 170 -17.75 13.79 -5.66
N ALA A 171 -16.54 13.26 -5.43
CA ALA A 171 -15.37 14.10 -5.19
C ALA A 171 -15.03 15.02 -6.39
N ILE A 172 -15.29 14.54 -7.61
CA ILE A 172 -15.14 15.33 -8.85
C ILE A 172 -16.26 16.38 -8.95
N ALA A 173 -17.51 15.97 -8.75
CA ALA A 173 -18.67 16.87 -8.82
C ALA A 173 -18.57 18.03 -7.81
N ASP A 174 -18.13 17.71 -6.59
CA ASP A 174 -17.92 18.69 -5.51
C ASP A 174 -16.62 19.50 -5.69
N LYS A 175 -15.81 19.20 -6.72
CA LYS A 175 -14.52 19.84 -7.00
C LYS A 175 -13.54 19.79 -5.83
N VAL A 176 -13.63 18.75 -5.00
CA VAL A 176 -12.69 18.49 -3.89
C VAL A 176 -11.54 17.58 -4.31
N TRP A 177 -11.60 16.99 -5.51
CA TRP A 177 -10.54 16.17 -6.09
C TRP A 177 -10.71 15.97 -7.62
N PRO A 178 -9.64 15.85 -8.42
CA PRO A 178 -8.23 15.91 -8.07
C PRO A 178 -7.73 17.34 -7.80
N PRO A 179 -6.60 17.50 -7.11
CA PRO A 179 -5.95 18.79 -6.97
C PRO A 179 -5.51 19.34 -8.34
N PRO A 180 -5.76 20.62 -8.66
CA PRO A 180 -5.26 21.26 -9.88
C PRO A 180 -3.74 21.10 -9.99
N GLY A 181 -3.24 20.70 -11.16
CA GLY A 181 -1.81 20.46 -11.42
C GLY A 181 -1.24 19.21 -10.74
N GLY A 182 -2.00 18.50 -9.90
CA GLY A 182 -1.51 17.30 -9.21
C GLY A 182 -0.99 16.21 -10.14
N PRO A 183 -1.71 15.82 -11.19
CA PRO A 183 -1.23 14.85 -12.17
C PRO A 183 0.08 15.23 -12.86
N ASP A 184 0.42 16.52 -12.94
CA ASP A 184 1.60 16.99 -13.67
C ASP A 184 2.92 16.59 -13.00
N HIS A 185 2.89 16.13 -11.75
CA HIS A 185 4.07 15.65 -11.01
C HIS A 185 4.39 14.17 -11.24
N PHE A 186 3.60 13.45 -12.05
CA PHE A 186 3.76 12.01 -12.25
C PHE A 186 4.06 11.66 -13.71
N THR A 187 4.82 10.59 -13.93
CA THR A 187 5.11 10.01 -15.26
C THR A 187 4.26 8.78 -15.56
N ALA A 188 3.81 8.08 -14.53
CA ALA A 188 2.93 6.91 -14.63
C ALA A 188 2.01 6.85 -13.41
N MET A 189 0.79 6.33 -13.59
CA MET A 189 -0.18 6.16 -12.52
C MET A 189 -0.85 4.79 -12.63
N GLN A 190 -0.87 4.04 -11.53
CA GLN A 190 -1.57 2.77 -11.41
C GLN A 190 -2.60 2.82 -10.27
N SER A 191 -3.71 2.11 -10.44
CA SER A 191 -4.76 1.93 -9.43
C SER A 191 -5.17 0.46 -9.47
N ASP A 192 -4.99 -0.23 -8.35
CA ASP A 192 -5.37 -1.62 -8.17
C ASP A 192 -6.36 -1.72 -6.99
N ILE A 193 -7.21 -2.74 -7.02
CA ILE A 193 -8.08 -3.10 -5.91
C ILE A 193 -7.49 -4.29 -5.18
N TYR A 194 -7.38 -4.16 -3.87
CA TYR A 194 -6.93 -5.18 -2.96
C TYR A 194 -8.05 -5.58 -1.99
N LEU A 195 -8.11 -6.87 -1.69
CA LEU A 195 -8.98 -7.46 -0.67
C LEU A 195 -8.12 -8.03 0.46
N PRO A 196 -8.53 -7.86 1.73
CA PRO A 196 -7.73 -8.35 2.83
C PRO A 196 -7.79 -9.87 2.94
N ALA A 197 -6.65 -10.49 3.24
CA ALA A 197 -6.67 -11.86 3.75
C ALA A 197 -7.46 -11.91 5.07
N ASP A 198 -8.08 -13.04 5.35
CA ASP A 198 -8.88 -13.31 6.54
C ASP A 198 -8.11 -13.11 7.86
N PHE A 199 -6.79 -13.27 7.83
CA PHE A 199 -5.88 -13.02 8.96
C PHE A 199 -5.18 -11.64 8.92
N SER A 200 -5.45 -10.81 7.91
CA SER A 200 -4.88 -9.46 7.83
C SER A 200 -5.28 -8.63 9.07
N PRO A 201 -4.33 -7.93 9.73
CA PRO A 201 -4.67 -7.04 10.84
C PRO A 201 -5.55 -5.86 10.42
N MET A 202 -5.38 -5.38 9.19
CA MET A 202 -6.21 -4.37 8.55
C MET A 202 -7.17 -5.02 7.56
N ARG A 203 -8.47 -4.84 7.78
CA ARG A 203 -9.55 -5.43 6.98
C ARG A 203 -10.58 -4.40 6.58
#